data_AF-A0A1J5SLH8-F1
#
_entry.id   AF-A0A1J5SLH8-F1
#
_cell.length_a   1.000
_cell.length_b   1.000
_cell.length_c   1.000
_cell.angle_alpha   90.00
_cell.angle_beta   90.00
_cell.angle_gamma   90.00
#
_symmetry.space_group_name_H-M   'P 1'
#
loop_
_entity.id
_entity.type
_entity.pdbx_description
1 polymer ?
#
loop_
_entity_poly.entity_id
_entity_poly.type
_entity_poly.pdbx_seq_one_letter_code
_entity_poly.pdbx_strand_id
1 'polypeptide(L)'
;MAQYSILHLEDSKTDSDLVQRILRRANLDFNYFLATDRESFLHGINEFMPDVILSDHTLPHFDSKMAFEIYRAKNLDIPFILVTGTVSEEFSVEMMKAGVDDYLLKSNLQRLPLAIINAFEKRENDRKIKAVQSELKLSESQLRTTLENSSDCLLLLDKDFTVIEFNNQLRNFTIAEWGNAIQKNKNIFDLVPPTKAEFLRNKINIVLKGEKIKYETDYPQKDGTTLTYYVRINPIPDTDGKVKGVCVNMEDITERKKEEERLKLLETVIINTTDAVIITEAFPYDPPGPKVLYVNDSFYKITGYSKEEIIGQTPRILQGANTDKNELMRLKKSIENNLPCEIEIINYKKNGEEFWTSLNISPVLNQEGVPVYWVGIKRDITESKRHEQDIKKAIISAQEKQQYFIGRELHDNIAQILVGALITIGMVKENDPKQNDWINQTKEGIHNSIHEIRKLSHRLAPAKFEGDNFIPTIQNLLKSVNTENRYKIITHFDNLDNANLNSELQLNLYRILQEQLQNIIKHANATEIEISIRLIENMLRLRIFDNGQGFNTATLNDGIGLRNIKNRAEIFSGFCIIKSSPGKGCELLIKIPLR
;
A
#
# COMPACT_ATOMS: atom_id res chain seq x y z
N MET A 1 -73.59 12.61 -3.12
CA MET A 1 -74.30 12.59 -1.82
C MET A 1 -73.82 11.35 -1.09
N ALA A 2 -73.51 11.44 0.20
CA ALA A 2 -73.09 10.26 0.96
C ALA A 2 -74.29 9.32 1.13
N GLN A 3 -74.12 8.05 0.78
CA GLN A 3 -75.12 7.00 1.01
C GLN A 3 -74.86 6.40 2.38
N TYR A 4 -75.80 6.52 3.32
CA TYR A 4 -75.63 6.05 4.70
C TYR A 4 -76.16 4.63 4.89
N SER A 5 -75.37 3.75 5.51
CA SER A 5 -75.85 2.42 5.91
C SER A 5 -76.39 2.46 7.33
N ILE A 6 -77.71 2.41 7.48
CA ILE A 6 -78.41 2.55 8.76
C ILE A 6 -78.83 1.19 9.28
N LEU A 7 -78.28 0.78 10.43
CA LEU A 7 -78.76 -0.36 11.19
C LEU A 7 -79.80 0.13 12.20
N HIS A 8 -81.06 -0.27 12.02
CA HIS A 8 -82.13 0.07 12.97
C HIS A 8 -82.52 -1.16 13.77
N LEU A 9 -82.37 -1.09 15.08
CA LEU A 9 -82.80 -2.09 16.03
C LEU A 9 -84.21 -1.73 16.55
N GLU A 10 -85.23 -2.42 16.05
CA GLU A 10 -86.66 -2.10 16.25
C GLU A 10 -87.52 -3.36 16.04
N ASP A 11 -88.52 -3.61 16.91
CA ASP A 11 -89.41 -4.79 16.83
C ASP A 11 -90.70 -4.47 16.05
N SER A 12 -91.09 -3.20 15.99
CA SER A 12 -92.25 -2.73 15.22
C SER A 12 -91.87 -2.43 13.78
N LYS A 13 -92.35 -3.28 12.85
CA LYS A 13 -92.23 -3.02 11.42
C LYS A 13 -92.87 -1.69 11.00
N THR A 14 -93.94 -1.29 11.68
CA THR A 14 -94.65 -0.02 11.42
C THR A 14 -93.80 1.19 11.78
N ASP A 15 -93.07 1.13 12.90
CA ASP A 15 -92.21 2.22 13.37
C ASP A 15 -90.95 2.32 12.50
N SER A 16 -90.40 1.19 12.11
CA SER A 16 -89.32 1.08 11.13
C SER A 16 -89.71 1.68 9.76
N ASP A 17 -90.93 1.40 9.26
CA ASP A 17 -91.45 1.99 8.03
C ASP A 17 -91.65 3.51 8.15
N LEU A 18 -92.05 4.00 9.33
CA LEU A 18 -92.19 5.43 9.61
C LEU A 18 -90.83 6.15 9.57
N VAL A 19 -89.81 5.57 10.21
CA VAL A 19 -88.42 6.08 10.17
C VAL A 19 -87.93 6.17 8.73
N GLN A 20 -88.08 5.11 7.93
CA GLN A 20 -87.68 5.11 6.53
C GLN A 20 -88.40 6.19 5.70
N ARG A 21 -89.70 6.41 5.94
CA ARG A 21 -90.45 7.48 5.26
C ARG A 21 -89.94 8.87 5.59
N ILE A 22 -89.59 9.12 6.86
CA ILE A 22 -89.05 10.41 7.31
C ILE A 22 -87.68 10.67 6.69
N LEU A 23 -86.79 9.67 6.67
CA LEU A 23 -85.47 9.77 6.04
C LEU A 23 -85.58 10.03 4.53
N ARG A 24 -86.47 9.33 3.82
CA ARG A 24 -86.73 9.56 2.39
C ARG A 24 -87.29 10.95 2.11
N ARG A 25 -88.20 11.46 2.96
CA ARG A 25 -88.76 12.81 2.83
C ARG A 25 -87.70 13.90 3.03
N ALA A 26 -86.67 13.63 3.81
CA ALA A 26 -85.53 14.51 4.00
C ALA A 26 -84.48 14.40 2.87
N ASN A 27 -84.74 13.63 1.80
CA ASN A 27 -83.82 13.35 0.70
C ASN A 27 -82.46 12.77 1.15
N LEU A 28 -82.42 12.02 2.26
CA LEU A 28 -81.25 11.24 2.64
C LEU A 28 -81.17 9.99 1.74
N ASP A 29 -79.99 9.75 1.17
CA ASP A 29 -79.67 8.51 0.46
C ASP A 29 -79.15 7.48 1.47
N PHE A 30 -79.82 6.35 1.62
CA PHE A 30 -79.49 5.36 2.65
C PHE A 30 -79.79 3.92 2.26
N ASN A 31 -78.94 3.01 2.72
CA ASN A 31 -79.20 1.58 2.81
C ASN A 31 -79.69 1.27 4.23
N TYR A 32 -80.62 0.34 4.38
CA TYR A 32 -81.30 0.13 5.65
C TYR A 32 -81.38 -1.34 6.01
N PHE A 33 -80.95 -1.68 7.22
CA PHE A 33 -81.08 -3.02 7.77
C PHE A 33 -81.87 -2.96 9.09
N LEU A 34 -82.97 -3.71 9.14
CA LEU A 34 -83.80 -3.84 10.34
C LEU A 34 -83.35 -5.07 11.13
N ALA A 35 -82.86 -4.85 12.35
CA ALA A 35 -82.62 -5.89 13.33
C ALA A 35 -83.79 -5.92 14.32
N THR A 36 -84.38 -7.10 14.53
CA THR A 36 -85.52 -7.29 15.44
C THR A 36 -85.12 -8.00 16.74
N ASP A 37 -83.91 -8.54 16.80
CA ASP A 37 -83.38 -9.32 17.93
C ASP A 37 -81.86 -9.19 18.04
N ARG A 38 -81.27 -9.81 19.08
CA ARG A 38 -79.83 -9.76 19.33
C ARG A 38 -78.99 -10.40 18.22
N GLU A 39 -79.45 -11.49 17.61
CA GLU A 39 -78.69 -12.21 16.58
C GLU A 39 -78.64 -11.41 15.28
N SER A 40 -79.78 -10.86 14.85
CA SER A 40 -79.88 -9.97 13.70
C SER A 40 -79.11 -8.66 13.91
N PHE A 41 -79.05 -8.13 15.14
CA PHE A 41 -78.22 -6.97 15.47
C PHE A 41 -76.72 -7.27 15.32
N LEU A 42 -76.25 -8.41 15.85
CA LEU A 42 -74.86 -8.84 15.70
C LEU A 42 -74.51 -9.14 14.23
N HIS A 43 -75.42 -9.74 13.48
CA HIS A 43 -75.27 -9.97 12.04
C HIS A 43 -75.17 -8.64 11.29
N GLY A 44 -76.07 -7.70 11.58
CA GLY A 44 -76.06 -6.35 11.00
C GLY A 44 -74.75 -5.61 11.27
N ILE A 45 -74.20 -5.69 12.49
CA ILE A 45 -72.91 -5.05 12.80
C ILE A 45 -71.76 -5.65 11.97
N ASN A 46 -71.69 -6.97 11.82
CA ASN A 46 -70.52 -7.62 11.23
C ASN A 46 -70.58 -7.70 9.69
N GLU A 47 -71.75 -7.99 9.12
CA GLU A 47 -71.94 -8.25 7.69
C GLU A 47 -72.46 -7.01 6.92
N PHE A 48 -73.37 -6.25 7.53
CA PHE A 48 -73.94 -5.06 6.90
C PHE A 48 -73.07 -3.81 7.07
N MET A 49 -72.14 -3.82 8.04
CA MET A 49 -71.16 -2.75 8.32
C MET A 49 -71.80 -1.34 8.33
N PRO A 50 -72.67 -1.05 9.30
CA PRO A 50 -73.44 0.19 9.32
C PRO A 50 -72.57 1.43 9.59
N ASP A 51 -73.00 2.55 9.00
CA ASP A 51 -72.47 3.90 9.25
C ASP A 51 -73.15 4.58 10.45
N VAL A 52 -74.36 4.15 10.83
CA VAL A 52 -75.09 4.63 12.01
C VAL A 52 -75.95 3.51 12.61
N ILE A 53 -76.04 3.47 13.93
CA ILE A 53 -76.95 2.58 14.65
C ILE A 53 -78.09 3.41 15.24
N LEU A 54 -79.32 3.06 14.90
CA LEU A 54 -80.52 3.54 15.56
C LEU A 54 -81.02 2.42 16.47
N SER A 55 -81.27 2.69 17.74
CA SER A 55 -81.77 1.69 18.68
C SER A 55 -83.07 2.13 19.32
N ASP A 56 -84.08 1.27 19.32
CA ASP A 56 -85.22 1.42 20.22
C ASP A 56 -84.87 0.97 21.64
N HIS A 57 -85.56 1.55 22.62
CA HIS A 57 -85.33 1.35 24.04
C HIS A 57 -85.86 0.00 24.55
N THR A 58 -87.00 -0.49 24.04
CA THR A 58 -87.67 -1.69 24.57
C THR A 58 -88.02 -2.67 23.47
N LEU A 59 -87.28 -3.78 23.36
CA LEU A 59 -87.67 -4.96 22.60
C LEU A 59 -87.90 -6.13 23.58
N PRO A 60 -88.71 -7.14 23.23
CA PRO A 60 -88.85 -8.34 24.03
C PRO A 60 -87.48 -9.06 24.10
N HIS A 61 -86.91 -9.16 25.31
CA HIS A 61 -85.66 -9.87 25.62
C HIS A 61 -84.32 -9.22 25.21
N PHE A 62 -84.31 -8.05 24.55
CA PHE A 62 -83.07 -7.31 24.23
C PHE A 62 -83.35 -5.81 24.24
N ASP A 63 -82.66 -5.04 25.08
CA ASP A 63 -82.89 -3.59 25.20
C ASP A 63 -81.71 -2.78 24.64
N SER A 64 -81.94 -1.47 24.47
CA SER A 64 -80.90 -0.52 24.02
C SER A 64 -79.64 -0.53 24.88
N LYS A 65 -79.74 -0.87 26.18
CA LYS A 65 -78.61 -0.93 27.10
C LYS A 65 -77.72 -2.14 26.78
N MET A 66 -78.31 -3.31 26.56
CA MET A 66 -77.59 -4.51 26.11
C MET A 66 -76.98 -4.31 24.71
N ALA A 67 -77.68 -3.64 23.80
CA ALA A 67 -77.14 -3.28 22.49
C ALA A 67 -75.94 -2.34 22.60
N PHE A 68 -75.99 -1.35 23.50
CA PHE A 68 -74.90 -0.42 23.74
C PHE A 68 -73.71 -1.05 24.47
N GLU A 69 -73.94 -2.02 25.36
CA GLU A 69 -72.88 -2.82 25.97
C GLU A 69 -72.11 -3.65 24.92
N ILE A 70 -72.82 -4.25 23.96
CA ILE A 70 -72.20 -4.95 22.83
C ILE A 70 -71.38 -3.98 21.96
N TYR A 71 -71.94 -2.80 21.68
CA TYR A 71 -71.27 -1.73 20.95
C TYR A 71 -69.94 -1.32 21.61
N ARG A 72 -69.96 -1.09 22.93
CA ARG A 72 -68.76 -0.76 23.71
C ARG A 72 -67.77 -1.92 23.78
N ALA A 73 -68.24 -3.15 23.98
CA ALA A 73 -67.39 -4.35 24.06
C ALA A 73 -66.66 -4.62 22.74
N LYS A 74 -67.30 -4.32 21.60
CA LYS A 74 -66.68 -4.41 20.26
C LYS A 74 -65.85 -3.18 19.88
N ASN A 75 -65.83 -2.15 20.72
CA ASN A 75 -65.11 -0.88 20.51
C ASN A 75 -65.43 -0.25 19.15
N LEU A 76 -66.72 -0.25 18.78
CA LEU A 76 -67.18 0.26 17.49
C LEU A 76 -67.08 1.79 17.46
N ASP A 77 -66.54 2.35 16.39
CA ASP A 77 -66.38 3.81 16.23
C ASP A 77 -67.46 4.44 15.33
N ILE A 78 -68.70 3.94 15.38
CA ILE A 78 -69.83 4.48 14.60
C ILE A 78 -70.85 5.16 15.50
N PRO A 79 -71.62 6.15 15.02
CA PRO A 79 -72.58 6.85 15.86
C PRO A 79 -73.74 5.94 16.29
N PHE A 80 -74.10 6.01 17.57
CA PHE A 80 -75.22 5.30 18.16
C PHE A 80 -76.26 6.31 18.63
N ILE A 81 -77.48 6.25 18.07
CA ILE A 81 -78.58 7.17 18.38
C ILE A 81 -79.74 6.38 18.98
N LEU A 82 -80.19 6.82 20.15
CA LEU A 82 -81.32 6.20 20.84
C LEU A 82 -82.63 6.83 20.37
N VAL A 83 -83.60 6.03 19.94
CA VAL A 83 -84.93 6.46 19.47
C VAL A 83 -85.99 5.80 20.34
N THR A 84 -86.81 6.52 21.09
CA THR A 84 -87.70 5.86 22.08
C THR A 84 -89.03 6.56 22.35
N GLY A 85 -90.07 5.77 22.67
CA GLY A 85 -91.45 6.25 22.89
C GLY A 85 -91.74 6.85 24.26
N THR A 86 -91.18 6.27 25.34
CA THR A 86 -91.41 6.70 26.73
C THR A 86 -90.23 6.29 27.60
N VAL A 87 -89.41 7.25 28.02
CA VAL A 87 -88.36 7.02 29.02
C VAL A 87 -88.29 8.19 29.98
N SER A 88 -87.91 7.91 31.23
CA SER A 88 -87.57 8.95 32.21
C SER A 88 -86.33 9.72 31.75
N GLU A 89 -86.32 11.03 31.99
CA GLU A 89 -85.22 11.94 31.66
C GLU A 89 -83.88 11.48 32.27
N GLU A 90 -83.94 10.76 33.41
CA GLU A 90 -82.80 10.15 34.08
C GLU A 90 -82.07 9.10 33.22
N PHE A 91 -82.79 8.24 32.50
CA PHE A 91 -82.19 7.21 31.66
C PHE A 91 -81.50 7.82 30.44
N SER A 92 -82.11 8.85 29.83
CA SER A 92 -81.50 9.59 28.72
C SER A 92 -80.17 10.22 29.14
N VAL A 93 -80.09 10.78 30.34
CA VAL A 93 -78.83 11.34 30.89
C VAL A 93 -77.80 10.26 31.19
N GLU A 94 -78.21 9.09 31.69
CA GLU A 94 -77.31 7.94 31.91
C GLU A 94 -76.68 7.47 30.59
N MET A 95 -77.47 7.31 29.54
CA MET A 95 -76.99 6.87 28.23
C MET A 95 -76.09 7.91 27.54
N MET A 96 -76.39 9.21 27.69
CA MET A 96 -75.51 10.28 27.21
C MET A 96 -74.17 10.30 27.95
N LYS A 97 -74.16 10.10 29.28
CA LYS A 97 -72.91 9.92 30.04
C LYS A 97 -72.18 8.63 29.65
N ALA A 98 -72.92 7.62 29.21
CA ALA A 98 -72.35 6.40 28.66
C ALA A 98 -71.82 6.59 27.21
N GLY A 99 -72.01 7.75 26.57
CA GLY A 99 -71.40 8.05 25.27
C GLY A 99 -72.22 7.60 24.06
N VAL A 100 -73.54 7.50 24.21
CA VAL A 100 -74.48 7.56 23.07
C VAL A 100 -74.37 8.94 22.41
N ASP A 101 -74.42 9.00 21.08
CA ASP A 101 -74.13 10.23 20.33
C ASP A 101 -75.30 11.21 20.32
N ASP A 102 -76.54 10.72 20.29
CA ASP A 102 -77.76 11.55 20.41
C ASP A 102 -78.98 10.73 20.88
N TYR A 103 -80.03 11.44 21.30
CA TYR A 103 -81.29 10.87 21.82
C TYR A 103 -82.51 11.54 21.20
N LEU A 104 -83.49 10.74 20.76
CA LEU A 104 -84.72 11.20 20.12
C LEU A 104 -85.96 10.51 20.66
N LEU A 105 -87.01 11.31 20.91
CA LEU A 105 -88.34 10.80 21.23
C LEU A 105 -89.09 10.38 19.96
N LYS A 106 -89.81 9.25 19.98
CA LYS A 106 -90.66 8.79 18.85
C LYS A 106 -91.74 9.81 18.48
N SER A 107 -92.13 10.69 19.42
CA SER A 107 -93.03 11.83 19.16
C SER A 107 -92.40 12.94 18.32
N ASN A 108 -91.07 13.00 18.19
CA ASN A 108 -90.33 14.03 17.47
C ASN A 108 -89.31 13.45 16.47
N LEU A 109 -89.72 12.40 15.74
CA LEU A 109 -88.90 11.75 14.71
C LEU A 109 -88.53 12.67 13.54
N GLN A 110 -89.17 13.83 13.39
CA GLN A 110 -88.83 14.81 12.36
C GLN A 110 -87.38 15.33 12.47
N ARG A 111 -86.77 15.24 13.67
CA ARG A 111 -85.37 15.64 13.91
C ARG A 111 -84.34 14.55 13.61
N LEU A 112 -84.78 13.32 13.35
CA LEU A 112 -83.90 12.18 13.12
C LEU A 112 -82.90 12.37 11.96
N PRO A 113 -83.28 12.92 10.79
CA PRO A 113 -82.33 13.21 9.72
C PRO A 113 -81.17 14.09 10.18
N LEU A 114 -81.45 15.14 10.95
CA LEU A 114 -80.45 16.09 11.42
C LEU A 114 -79.54 15.48 12.50
N ALA A 115 -80.09 14.64 13.38
CA ALA A 115 -79.32 13.93 14.40
C ALA A 115 -78.31 12.96 13.76
N ILE A 116 -78.73 12.20 12.74
CA ILE A 116 -77.85 11.29 12.00
C ILE A 116 -76.71 12.05 11.33
N ILE A 117 -77.02 13.14 10.62
CA ILE A 117 -76.01 13.98 9.94
C ILE A 117 -75.01 14.53 10.96
N ASN A 118 -75.48 15.16 12.04
CA ASN A 118 -74.60 15.77 13.04
C ASN A 118 -73.71 14.74 13.74
N ALA A 119 -74.26 13.59 14.11
CA ALA A 119 -73.51 12.53 14.80
C ALA A 119 -72.46 11.92 13.87
N PHE A 120 -72.79 11.72 12.59
CA PHE A 120 -71.85 11.23 11.58
C PHE A 120 -70.74 12.24 11.29
N GLU A 121 -71.08 13.52 11.01
CA GLU A 121 -70.11 14.58 10.73
C GLU A 121 -69.12 14.77 11.89
N LYS A 122 -69.62 14.73 13.14
CA LYS A 122 -68.78 14.81 14.33
C LYS A 122 -67.75 13.69 14.39
N ARG A 123 -68.17 12.44 14.17
CA ARG A 123 -67.27 11.27 14.16
C ARG A 123 -66.29 11.29 13.00
N GLU A 124 -66.73 11.71 11.82
CA GLU A 124 -65.87 11.84 10.66
C GLU A 124 -64.77 12.89 10.90
N ASN A 125 -65.13 14.03 11.51
CA ASN A 125 -64.16 15.06 11.89
C ASN A 125 -63.17 14.56 12.95
N ASP A 126 -63.63 13.87 13.99
CA ASP A 126 -62.75 13.28 15.01
C ASP A 126 -61.79 12.25 14.40
N ARG A 127 -62.25 11.43 13.44
CA ARG A 127 -61.40 10.50 12.67
C ARG A 127 -60.36 11.23 11.83
N LYS A 128 -60.75 12.29 11.11
CA LYS A 128 -59.82 13.11 10.31
C LYS A 128 -58.74 13.74 11.18
N ILE A 129 -59.10 14.32 12.32
CA ILE A 129 -58.15 14.92 13.26
C ILE A 129 -57.16 13.86 13.77
N LYS A 130 -57.66 12.69 14.21
CA LYS A 130 -56.79 11.59 14.66
C LYS A 130 -55.87 11.08 13.55
N ALA A 131 -56.39 10.95 12.32
CA ALA A 131 -55.60 10.52 11.16
C ALA A 131 -54.47 11.49 10.86
N VAL A 132 -54.76 12.79 10.74
CA VAL A 132 -53.75 13.85 10.50
C VAL A 132 -52.71 13.88 11.62
N GLN A 133 -53.14 13.76 12.88
CA GLN A 133 -52.20 13.70 14.02
C GLN A 133 -51.31 12.45 13.97
N SER A 134 -51.86 11.30 13.58
CA SER A 134 -51.09 10.06 13.45
C SER A 134 -50.08 10.12 12.30
N GLU A 135 -50.47 10.70 11.17
CA GLU A 135 -49.61 10.91 10.01
C GLU A 135 -48.49 11.91 10.33
N LEU A 136 -48.81 13.00 11.02
CA LEU A 136 -47.82 13.97 11.50
C LEU A 136 -46.81 13.30 12.44
N LYS A 137 -47.28 12.54 13.44
CA LYS A 137 -46.40 11.79 14.35
C LYS A 137 -45.51 10.78 13.61
N LEU A 138 -46.07 10.09 12.62
CA LEU A 138 -45.31 9.14 11.81
C LEU A 138 -44.24 9.86 10.98
N SER A 139 -44.60 10.95 10.31
CA SER A 139 -43.68 11.77 9.52
C SER A 139 -42.56 12.37 10.38
N GLU A 140 -42.89 12.93 11.55
CA GLU A 140 -41.90 13.44 12.52
C GLU A 140 -40.95 12.34 13.01
N SER A 141 -41.49 11.15 13.32
CA SER A 141 -40.69 10.00 13.74
C SER A 141 -39.74 9.53 12.63
N GLN A 142 -40.23 9.50 11.37
CA GLN A 142 -39.41 9.16 10.21
C GLN A 142 -38.28 10.17 10.00
N LEU A 143 -38.58 11.47 9.98
CA LEU A 143 -37.58 12.53 9.84
C LEU A 143 -36.52 12.45 10.94
N ARG A 144 -36.95 12.25 12.20
CA ARG A 144 -36.03 12.10 13.33
C ARG A 144 -35.14 10.87 13.18
N THR A 145 -35.70 9.74 12.76
CA THR A 145 -34.93 8.51 12.53
C THR A 145 -33.89 8.69 11.42
N THR A 146 -34.26 9.37 10.32
CA THR A 146 -33.33 9.68 9.23
C THR A 146 -32.18 10.60 9.68
N LEU A 147 -32.48 11.63 10.47
CA LEU A 147 -31.46 12.52 11.02
C LEU A 147 -30.50 11.77 11.95
N GLU A 148 -31.03 10.93 12.85
CA GLU A 148 -30.25 10.21 13.86
C GLU A 148 -29.38 9.09 13.28
N ASN A 149 -29.82 8.44 12.20
CA ASN A 149 -29.07 7.38 11.52
C ASN A 149 -28.14 7.89 10.40
N SER A 150 -28.08 9.21 10.17
CA SER A 150 -27.13 9.77 9.21
C SER A 150 -25.70 9.58 9.71
N SER A 151 -24.81 9.12 8.81
CA SER A 151 -23.37 9.00 9.05
C SER A 151 -22.67 10.36 9.19
N ASP A 152 -23.30 11.43 8.71
CA ASP A 152 -22.73 12.77 8.74
C ASP A 152 -23.09 13.48 10.05
N CYS A 153 -22.26 14.41 10.51
CA CYS A 153 -22.62 15.26 11.63
C CYS A 153 -23.54 16.39 11.16
N LEU A 154 -24.77 16.41 11.66
CA LEU A 154 -25.78 17.42 11.30
C LEU A 154 -26.03 18.37 12.47
N LEU A 155 -25.99 19.67 12.19
CA LEU A 155 -26.27 20.75 13.13
C LEU A 155 -27.21 21.79 12.52
N LEU A 156 -28.21 22.17 13.29
CA LEU A 156 -29.17 23.21 12.96
C LEU A 156 -29.05 24.36 13.96
N LEU A 157 -28.82 25.57 13.44
CA LEU A 157 -28.69 26.80 14.23
C LEU A 157 -29.75 27.83 13.84
N ASP A 158 -30.19 28.63 14.80
CA ASP A 158 -30.98 29.84 14.53
C ASP A 158 -30.08 31.04 14.13
N LYS A 159 -30.70 32.19 13.85
CA LYS A 159 -30.01 33.45 13.52
C LYS A 159 -29.12 34.01 14.64
N ASP A 160 -29.37 33.61 15.89
CA ASP A 160 -28.65 34.04 17.09
C ASP A 160 -27.61 33.00 17.52
N PHE A 161 -27.31 32.03 16.64
CA PHE A 161 -26.36 30.93 16.80
C PHE A 161 -26.72 29.92 17.89
N THR A 162 -28.01 29.85 18.23
CA THR A 162 -28.55 28.88 19.18
C THR A 162 -28.78 27.54 18.48
N VAL A 163 -28.40 26.45 19.15
CA VAL A 163 -28.61 25.09 18.66
C VAL A 163 -30.10 24.72 18.71
N ILE A 164 -30.71 24.57 17.54
CA ILE A 164 -32.10 24.11 17.37
C ILE A 164 -32.13 22.57 17.42
N GLU A 165 -31.29 21.93 16.62
CA GLU A 165 -31.30 20.48 16.41
C GLU A 165 -29.92 19.95 16.03
N PHE A 166 -29.65 18.70 16.35
CA PHE A 166 -28.45 17.97 15.98
C PHE A 166 -28.71 16.47 16.05
N ASN A 167 -27.91 15.68 15.35
CA ASN A 167 -27.97 14.22 15.43
C ASN A 167 -26.96 13.62 16.41
N ASN A 168 -27.12 12.34 16.72
CA ASN A 168 -26.22 11.59 17.60
C ASN A 168 -24.77 11.58 17.11
N GLN A 169 -24.54 11.57 15.79
CA GLN A 169 -23.20 11.60 15.24
C GLN A 169 -22.45 12.88 15.64
N LEU A 170 -23.09 14.04 15.51
CA LEU A 170 -22.50 15.30 15.98
C LEU A 170 -22.28 15.27 17.50
N ARG A 171 -23.23 14.74 18.28
CA ARG A 171 -23.07 14.64 19.74
C ARG A 171 -21.80 13.86 20.09
N ASN A 172 -21.62 12.68 19.51
CA ASN A 172 -20.45 11.84 19.75
C ASN A 172 -19.15 12.55 19.33
N PHE A 173 -19.16 13.21 18.18
CA PHE A 173 -18.04 14.04 17.72
C PHE A 173 -17.69 15.14 18.72
N THR A 174 -18.65 15.92 19.21
CA THR A 174 -18.39 17.01 20.16
C THR A 174 -17.86 16.51 21.51
N ILE A 175 -18.31 15.34 21.97
CA ILE A 175 -17.78 14.72 23.19
C ILE A 175 -16.32 14.28 22.99
N ALA A 176 -16.02 13.64 21.87
CA ALA A 176 -14.67 13.16 21.56
C ALA A 176 -13.68 14.32 21.34
N GLU A 177 -14.06 15.30 20.52
CA GLU A 177 -13.16 16.37 20.07
C GLU A 177 -13.14 17.59 20.99
N TRP A 178 -14.30 18.00 21.51
CA TRP A 178 -14.43 19.24 22.30
C TRP A 178 -14.53 18.97 23.80
N GLY A 179 -14.65 17.70 24.21
CA GLY A 179 -14.81 17.29 25.62
C GLY A 179 -16.16 17.70 26.24
N ASN A 180 -17.07 18.29 25.45
CA ASN A 180 -18.35 18.81 25.88
C ASN A 180 -19.45 18.29 24.96
N ALA A 181 -20.50 17.72 25.53
CA ALA A 181 -21.68 17.32 24.76
C ALA A 181 -22.45 18.56 24.29
N ILE A 182 -22.79 18.59 23.00
CA ILE A 182 -23.68 19.61 22.46
C ILE A 182 -25.08 19.55 23.09
N GLN A 183 -25.70 20.71 23.30
CA GLN A 183 -27.00 20.84 23.96
C GLN A 183 -27.93 21.77 23.16
N LYS A 184 -29.22 21.40 23.10
CA LYS A 184 -30.26 22.26 22.49
C LYS A 184 -30.42 23.54 23.32
N ASN A 185 -30.81 24.64 22.66
CA ASN A 185 -31.05 25.96 23.26
C ASN A 185 -29.82 26.63 23.90
N LYS A 186 -28.60 26.16 23.59
CA LYS A 186 -27.35 26.84 23.94
C LYS A 186 -26.72 27.48 22.72
N ASN A 187 -25.94 28.53 22.94
CA ASN A 187 -25.16 29.13 21.87
C ASN A 187 -24.02 28.17 21.47
N ILE A 188 -23.85 27.94 20.17
CA ILE A 188 -22.80 27.04 19.67
C ILE A 188 -21.39 27.52 20.04
N PHE A 189 -21.18 28.84 20.16
CA PHE A 189 -19.86 29.41 20.49
C PHE A 189 -19.45 29.18 21.95
N ASP A 190 -20.39 28.87 22.84
CA ASP A 190 -20.08 28.48 24.22
C ASP A 190 -19.61 27.02 24.31
N LEU A 191 -19.83 26.23 23.26
CA LEU A 191 -19.56 24.80 23.19
C LEU A 191 -18.33 24.48 22.32
N VAL A 192 -18.05 25.31 21.31
CA VAL A 192 -16.91 25.17 20.40
C VAL A 192 -15.63 25.68 21.06
N PRO A 193 -14.47 25.02 20.87
CA PRO A 193 -13.19 25.50 21.36
C PRO A 193 -12.87 26.94 20.89
N PRO A 194 -12.29 27.80 21.75
CA PRO A 194 -12.04 29.22 21.42
C PRO A 194 -11.22 29.42 20.14
N THR A 195 -10.30 28.49 19.85
CA THR A 195 -9.44 28.50 18.66
C THR A 195 -10.21 28.36 17.35
N LYS A 196 -11.39 27.72 17.36
CA LYS A 196 -12.23 27.51 16.17
C LYS A 196 -13.51 28.38 16.17
N ALA A 197 -13.85 29.00 17.29
CA ALA A 197 -15.06 29.81 17.44
C ALA A 197 -15.09 31.02 16.48
N GLU A 198 -13.98 31.76 16.35
CA GLU A 198 -13.89 32.92 15.47
C GLU A 198 -14.00 32.53 13.98
N PHE A 199 -13.33 31.43 13.61
CA PHE A 199 -13.39 30.88 12.25
C PHE A 199 -14.81 30.45 11.87
N LEU A 200 -15.49 29.74 12.77
CA LEU A 200 -16.87 29.31 12.56
C LEU A 200 -17.82 30.51 12.49
N ARG A 201 -17.64 31.50 13.37
CA ARG A 201 -18.45 32.74 13.39
C ARG A 201 -18.39 33.48 12.07
N ASN A 202 -17.20 33.66 11.51
CA ASN A 202 -17.03 34.34 10.23
C ASN A 202 -17.76 33.61 9.10
N LYS A 203 -17.69 32.27 9.06
CA LYS A 203 -18.37 31.48 8.04
C LYS A 203 -19.90 31.51 8.19
N ILE A 204 -20.42 31.35 9.41
CA ILE A 204 -21.88 31.38 9.64
C ILE A 204 -22.43 32.78 9.29
N ASN A 205 -21.72 33.86 9.61
CA ASN A 205 -22.12 35.22 9.24
C ASN A 205 -22.26 35.44 7.73
N ILE A 206 -21.37 34.83 6.94
CA ILE A 206 -21.45 34.88 5.47
C ILE A 206 -22.67 34.09 4.99
N VAL A 207 -22.94 32.92 5.57
CA VAL A 207 -24.11 32.11 5.20
C VAL A 207 -25.43 32.76 5.59
N LEU A 208 -25.49 33.49 6.70
CA LEU A 208 -26.66 34.29 7.09
C LEU A 208 -27.01 35.39 6.07
N LYS A 209 -26.06 35.81 5.22
CA LYS A 209 -26.30 36.72 4.09
C LYS A 209 -26.86 36.02 2.84
N GLY A 210 -27.05 34.69 2.90
CA GLY A 210 -27.61 33.87 1.81
C GLY A 210 -26.59 33.08 0.99
N GLU A 211 -25.30 33.16 1.33
CA GLU A 211 -24.25 32.41 0.62
C GLU A 211 -24.11 30.96 1.12
N LYS A 212 -23.53 30.07 0.30
CA LYS A 212 -23.24 28.68 0.68
C LYS A 212 -21.75 28.49 0.80
N ILE A 213 -21.29 27.90 1.91
CA ILE A 213 -19.87 27.66 2.16
C ILE A 213 -19.58 26.17 2.16
N LYS A 214 -18.46 25.81 1.54
CA LYS A 214 -17.92 24.44 1.55
C LYS A 214 -16.42 24.50 1.80
N TYR A 215 -15.89 23.66 2.68
CA TYR A 215 -14.46 23.58 2.95
C TYR A 215 -14.10 22.23 3.59
N GLU A 216 -12.82 21.87 3.51
CA GLU A 216 -12.25 20.72 4.20
C GLU A 216 -11.55 21.19 5.48
N THR A 217 -11.59 20.38 6.53
CA THR A 217 -10.88 20.63 7.79
C THR A 217 -10.39 19.34 8.41
N ASP A 218 -9.17 19.40 8.92
CA ASP A 218 -8.53 18.27 9.59
C ASP A 218 -8.66 18.39 11.12
N TYR A 219 -8.82 17.23 11.76
CA TYR A 219 -8.91 17.05 13.20
C TYR A 219 -7.88 15.98 13.63
N PRO A 220 -6.71 16.41 14.11
CA PRO A 220 -5.70 15.48 14.61
C PRO A 220 -6.17 14.85 15.92
N GLN A 221 -6.16 13.52 15.95
CA GLN A 221 -6.55 12.69 17.09
C GLN A 221 -5.38 12.47 18.04
N LYS A 222 -5.69 12.12 19.30
CA LYS A 222 -4.68 11.82 20.33
C LYS A 222 -3.83 10.59 20.03
N ASP A 223 -4.34 9.67 19.21
CA ASP A 223 -3.64 8.46 18.78
C ASP A 223 -2.69 8.69 17.60
N GLY A 224 -2.58 9.93 17.11
CA GLY A 224 -1.75 10.31 15.96
C GLY A 224 -2.45 10.14 14.59
N THR A 225 -3.69 9.64 14.56
CA THR A 225 -4.50 9.66 13.32
C THR A 225 -5.05 11.07 13.06
N THR A 226 -5.40 11.38 11.82
CA THR A 226 -6.08 12.63 11.46
C THR A 226 -7.39 12.30 10.77
N LEU A 227 -8.49 12.85 11.28
CA LEU A 227 -9.80 12.77 10.64
C LEU A 227 -9.99 14.01 9.76
N THR A 228 -10.39 13.80 8.51
CA THR A 228 -10.66 14.88 7.55
C THR A 228 -12.16 14.96 7.31
N TYR A 229 -12.74 16.13 7.60
CA TYR A 229 -14.16 16.39 7.38
C TYR A 229 -14.38 17.38 6.24
N TYR A 230 -15.35 17.07 5.39
CA TYR A 230 -15.90 18.00 4.41
C TYR A 230 -17.14 18.69 4.97
N VAL A 231 -17.02 19.99 5.23
CA VAL A 231 -18.05 20.78 5.89
C VAL A 231 -18.84 21.60 4.87
N ARG A 232 -20.16 21.46 4.88
CA ARG A 232 -21.11 22.23 4.07
C ARG A 232 -22.01 23.05 4.99
N ILE A 233 -22.05 24.36 4.78
CA ILE A 233 -22.88 25.28 5.55
C ILE A 233 -23.87 25.94 4.59
N ASN A 234 -25.17 25.72 4.82
CA ASN A 234 -26.26 26.19 3.97
C ASN A 234 -27.25 27.05 4.76
N PRO A 235 -27.79 28.13 4.16
CA PRO A 235 -28.84 28.92 4.79
C PRO A 235 -30.18 28.19 4.70
N ILE A 236 -31.01 28.40 5.71
CA ILE A 236 -32.38 27.88 5.75
C ILE A 236 -33.33 29.05 5.54
N PRO A 237 -34.09 29.06 4.43
CA PRO A 237 -35.06 30.12 4.17
C PRO A 237 -36.29 29.96 5.09
N ASP A 238 -36.87 31.09 5.46
CA ASP A 238 -38.19 31.21 6.09
C ASP A 238 -39.31 31.27 5.04
N THR A 239 -40.57 31.28 5.47
CA THR A 239 -41.75 31.37 4.60
C THR A 239 -41.77 32.62 3.71
N ASP A 240 -41.10 33.70 4.15
CA ASP A 240 -40.97 34.97 3.42
C ASP A 240 -39.65 35.09 2.63
N GLY A 241 -38.87 34.00 2.50
CA GLY A 241 -37.60 33.99 1.75
C GLY A 241 -36.40 34.62 2.47
N LYS A 242 -36.54 35.04 3.73
CA LYS A 242 -35.44 35.51 4.59
C LYS A 242 -34.74 34.33 5.26
N VAL A 243 -33.46 34.46 5.63
CA VAL A 243 -32.73 33.37 6.30
C VAL A 243 -33.21 33.22 7.75
N LYS A 244 -33.82 32.08 8.09
CA LYS A 244 -34.30 31.70 9.43
C LYS A 244 -33.20 31.09 10.30
N GLY A 245 -32.21 30.46 9.68
CA GLY A 245 -31.15 29.75 10.37
C GLY A 245 -30.13 29.15 9.41
N VAL A 246 -29.26 28.29 9.94
CA VAL A 246 -28.14 27.69 9.22
C VAL A 246 -28.09 26.19 9.48
N CYS A 247 -27.93 25.41 8.42
CA CYS A 247 -27.65 23.98 8.46
C CYS A 247 -26.16 23.74 8.20
N VAL A 248 -25.49 23.08 9.13
CA VAL A 248 -24.11 22.61 8.97
C VAL A 248 -24.15 21.09 8.82
N ASN A 249 -23.59 20.59 7.73
CA ASN A 249 -23.32 19.18 7.52
C ASN A 249 -21.80 18.94 7.53
N MET A 250 -21.31 17.97 8.29
CA MET A 250 -19.90 17.54 8.26
C MET A 250 -19.83 16.06 7.90
N GLU A 251 -19.32 15.80 6.69
CA GLU A 251 -19.13 14.47 6.12
C GLU A 251 -17.70 14.01 6.41
N ASP A 252 -17.52 12.81 6.96
CA ASP A 252 -16.19 12.21 7.14
C ASP A 252 -15.69 11.69 5.79
N ILE A 253 -14.58 12.25 5.32
CA ILE A 253 -13.96 11.89 4.04
C ILE A 253 -12.57 11.26 4.22
N THR A 254 -12.24 10.84 5.45
CA THR A 254 -10.92 10.34 5.82
C THR A 254 -10.53 9.11 5.01
N GLU A 255 -11.43 8.13 4.88
CA GLU A 255 -11.17 6.90 4.12
C GLU A 255 -10.98 7.21 2.62
N ARG A 256 -11.85 8.05 2.06
CA ARG A 256 -11.74 8.51 0.66
C ARG A 256 -10.41 9.20 0.39
N LYS A 257 -9.96 10.07 1.28
CA LYS A 257 -8.66 10.76 1.17
C LYS A 257 -7.49 9.80 1.26
N LYS A 258 -7.52 8.84 2.20
CA LYS A 258 -6.48 7.80 2.32
C LYS A 258 -6.39 6.93 1.07
N GLU A 259 -7.53 6.56 0.48
CA GLU A 259 -7.58 5.83 -0.78
C GLU A 259 -6.98 6.66 -1.92
N GLU A 260 -7.38 7.93 -2.06
CA GLU A 260 -6.82 8.85 -3.06
C GLU A 260 -5.31 9.04 -2.91
N GLU A 261 -4.81 9.25 -1.69
CA GLU A 261 -3.37 9.37 -1.43
C GLU A 261 -2.62 8.09 -1.71
N ARG A 262 -3.18 6.92 -1.34
CA ARG A 262 -2.61 5.62 -1.64
C ARG A 262 -2.52 5.40 -3.15
N LEU A 263 -3.57 5.74 -3.91
CA LEU A 263 -3.57 5.65 -5.36
C LEU A 263 -2.52 6.58 -5.97
N LYS A 264 -2.44 7.85 -5.52
CA LYS A 264 -1.40 8.79 -5.96
C LYS A 264 0.01 8.30 -5.64
N LEU A 265 0.21 7.68 -4.47
CA LEU A 265 1.50 7.09 -4.10
C LEU A 265 1.88 5.95 -5.05
N LEU A 266 0.94 5.03 -5.32
CA LEU A 266 1.16 3.93 -6.26
C LEU A 266 1.45 4.44 -7.69
N GLU A 267 0.71 5.45 -8.14
CA GLU A 267 0.96 6.13 -9.42
C GLU A 267 2.36 6.76 -9.45
N THR A 268 2.74 7.46 -8.38
CA THR A 268 4.07 8.09 -8.23
C THR A 268 5.19 7.06 -8.27
N VAL A 269 5.01 5.90 -7.62
CA VAL A 269 5.98 4.79 -7.65
C VAL A 269 6.16 4.26 -9.08
N ILE A 270 5.06 4.12 -9.83
CA ILE A 270 5.10 3.66 -11.23
C ILE A 270 5.74 4.72 -12.16
N ILE A 271 5.57 6.00 -11.87
CA ILE A 271 6.18 7.09 -12.66
C ILE A 271 7.68 7.23 -12.35
N ASN A 272 8.07 7.15 -11.09
CA ASN A 272 9.45 7.39 -10.65
C ASN A 272 10.35 6.14 -10.65
N THR A 273 9.81 4.95 -10.89
CA THR A 273 10.65 3.77 -11.05
C THR A 273 11.52 3.91 -12.29
N THR A 274 12.79 3.51 -12.17
CA THR A 274 13.75 3.48 -13.28
C THR A 274 13.44 2.39 -14.29
N ASP A 275 12.69 1.36 -13.87
CA ASP A 275 12.27 0.28 -14.75
C ASP A 275 11.14 0.76 -15.68
N ALA A 276 11.16 0.27 -16.92
CA ALA A 276 10.10 0.55 -17.87
C ALA A 276 8.90 -0.35 -17.57
N VAL A 277 7.74 0.24 -17.33
CA VAL A 277 6.47 -0.47 -17.11
C VAL A 277 5.64 -0.37 -18.38
N ILE A 278 5.07 -1.50 -18.81
CA ILE A 278 4.21 -1.62 -19.98
C ILE A 278 2.96 -2.43 -19.62
N ILE A 279 1.79 -1.97 -20.04
CA ILE A 279 0.52 -2.68 -19.89
C ILE A 279 -0.06 -2.91 -21.27
N THR A 280 -0.45 -4.14 -21.57
CA THR A 280 -1.06 -4.52 -22.84
C THR A 280 -2.43 -5.16 -22.65
N GLU A 281 -3.20 -5.21 -23.72
CA GLU A 281 -4.37 -6.09 -23.83
C GLU A 281 -3.98 -7.55 -23.51
N ALA A 282 -4.93 -8.37 -23.04
CA ALA A 282 -4.69 -9.80 -22.86
C ALA A 282 -4.61 -10.56 -24.19
N PHE A 283 -5.39 -10.15 -25.20
CA PHE A 283 -5.57 -10.85 -26.48
C PHE A 283 -5.50 -9.87 -27.66
N PRO A 284 -5.24 -10.33 -28.90
CA PRO A 284 -4.91 -11.70 -29.30
C PRO A 284 -3.44 -12.08 -29.03
N TYR A 285 -3.19 -13.37 -28.77
CA TYR A 285 -1.83 -13.91 -28.63
C TYR A 285 -1.11 -14.04 -29.98
N ASP A 286 -1.88 -14.34 -31.02
CA ASP A 286 -1.40 -14.48 -32.39
C ASP A 286 -0.96 -13.14 -32.98
N PRO A 287 -0.03 -13.14 -33.95
CA PRO A 287 0.42 -11.93 -34.64
C PRO A 287 -0.76 -11.08 -35.13
N PRO A 288 -0.75 -9.75 -34.89
CA PRO A 288 0.39 -8.95 -34.44
C PRO A 288 0.70 -9.01 -32.92
N GLY A 289 -0.15 -9.64 -32.11
CA GLY A 289 -0.03 -9.74 -30.65
C GLY A 289 -0.83 -8.68 -29.89
N PRO A 290 -0.76 -8.67 -28.55
CA PRO A 290 -1.52 -7.74 -27.72
C PRO A 290 -1.01 -6.30 -27.87
N LYS A 291 -1.93 -5.34 -27.89
CA LYS A 291 -1.60 -3.92 -28.07
C LYS A 291 -1.26 -3.26 -26.74
N VAL A 292 -0.33 -2.32 -26.78
CA VAL A 292 0.05 -1.48 -25.64
C VAL A 292 -1.04 -0.49 -25.31
N LEU A 293 -1.50 -0.50 -24.06
CA LEU A 293 -2.50 0.41 -23.51
C LEU A 293 -1.86 1.53 -22.69
N TYR A 294 -0.77 1.22 -22.01
CA TYR A 294 -0.07 2.16 -21.13
C TYR A 294 1.41 1.83 -21.04
N VAL A 295 2.24 2.87 -20.90
CA VAL A 295 3.64 2.79 -20.49
C VAL A 295 3.98 3.95 -19.56
N ASN A 296 4.98 3.78 -18.69
CA ASN A 296 5.49 4.87 -17.86
C ASN A 296 6.59 5.69 -18.57
N ASP A 297 7.02 6.78 -17.93
CA ASP A 297 8.06 7.66 -18.48
C ASP A 297 9.41 6.97 -18.74
N SER A 298 9.77 6.02 -17.89
CA SER A 298 11.00 5.25 -18.01
C SER A 298 11.02 4.39 -19.27
N PHE A 299 9.86 3.89 -19.73
CA PHE A 299 9.76 3.21 -21.03
C PHE A 299 10.18 4.13 -22.18
N TYR A 300 9.71 5.37 -22.20
CA TYR A 300 10.08 6.33 -23.25
C TYR A 300 11.58 6.64 -23.21
N LYS A 301 12.14 6.84 -22.02
CA LYS A 301 13.58 7.12 -21.82
C LYS A 301 14.47 5.96 -22.28
N ILE A 302 14.11 4.72 -21.96
CA ILE A 302 14.91 3.53 -22.29
C ILE A 302 14.80 3.21 -23.78
N THR A 303 13.60 3.23 -24.35
CA THR A 303 13.35 2.73 -25.72
C THR A 303 13.46 3.81 -26.80
N GLY A 304 13.30 5.09 -26.45
CA GLY A 304 13.32 6.22 -27.38
C GLY A 304 12.05 6.38 -28.23
N TYR A 305 11.01 5.60 -27.98
CA TYR A 305 9.70 5.77 -28.63
C TYR A 305 8.88 6.87 -27.94
N SER A 306 8.05 7.58 -28.72
CA SER A 306 7.06 8.52 -28.18
C SER A 306 5.75 7.81 -27.82
N LYS A 307 4.87 8.51 -27.10
CA LYS A 307 3.54 7.99 -26.72
C LYS A 307 2.70 7.66 -27.95
N GLU A 308 2.70 8.53 -28.95
CA GLU A 308 1.92 8.39 -30.18
C GLU A 308 2.40 7.21 -31.03
N GLU A 309 3.67 6.82 -30.90
CA GLU A 309 4.27 5.72 -31.64
C GLU A 309 4.10 4.36 -30.96
N ILE A 310 3.99 4.30 -29.63
CA ILE A 310 3.92 3.03 -28.89
C ILE A 310 2.50 2.62 -28.53
N ILE A 311 1.63 3.56 -28.16
CA ILE A 311 0.26 3.24 -27.75
C ILE A 311 -0.50 2.65 -28.94
N GLY A 312 -1.15 1.50 -28.72
CA GLY A 312 -1.85 0.74 -29.77
C GLY A 312 -0.95 -0.16 -30.64
N GLN A 313 0.37 -0.09 -30.50
CA GLN A 313 1.31 -1.00 -31.17
C GLN A 313 1.54 -2.27 -30.35
N THR A 314 2.21 -3.26 -30.95
CA THR A 314 2.65 -4.48 -30.26
C THR A 314 4.04 -4.29 -29.65
N PRO A 315 4.32 -4.78 -28.41
CA PRO A 315 5.65 -4.72 -27.81
C PRO A 315 6.75 -5.42 -28.63
N ARG A 316 6.35 -6.23 -29.61
CA ARG A 316 7.26 -6.90 -30.56
C ARG A 316 8.07 -5.91 -31.42
N ILE A 317 7.67 -4.64 -31.51
CA ILE A 317 8.43 -3.57 -32.18
C ILE A 317 9.85 -3.38 -31.60
N LEU A 318 10.07 -3.80 -30.35
CA LEU A 318 11.38 -3.75 -29.70
C LEU A 318 12.28 -4.95 -30.05
N GLN A 319 11.80 -5.93 -30.81
CA GLN A 319 12.55 -7.14 -31.18
C GLN A 319 13.29 -6.93 -32.51
N GLY A 320 14.41 -7.62 -32.70
CA GLY A 320 15.19 -7.54 -33.93
C GLY A 320 16.05 -8.79 -34.16
N ALA A 321 17.12 -8.64 -34.95
CA ALA A 321 17.87 -9.78 -35.49
C ALA A 321 18.53 -10.66 -34.40
N ASN A 322 19.07 -10.03 -33.35
CA ASN A 322 19.78 -10.72 -32.26
C ASN A 322 18.88 -11.05 -31.06
N THR A 323 17.57 -10.82 -31.15
CA THR A 323 16.64 -11.23 -30.10
C THR A 323 16.54 -12.76 -30.04
N ASP A 324 16.79 -13.35 -28.86
CA ASP A 324 16.80 -14.80 -28.70
C ASP A 324 15.41 -15.41 -28.92
N LYS A 325 15.29 -16.23 -29.97
CA LYS A 325 14.04 -16.88 -30.37
C LYS A 325 13.58 -17.95 -29.36
N ASN A 326 14.50 -18.59 -28.64
CA ASN A 326 14.15 -19.62 -27.66
C ASN A 326 13.46 -18.98 -26.44
N GLU A 327 13.99 -17.85 -25.96
CA GLU A 327 13.37 -17.08 -24.87
C GLU A 327 12.02 -16.49 -25.28
N LEU A 328 11.88 -16.02 -26.53
CA LEU A 328 10.58 -15.59 -27.07
C LEU A 328 9.55 -16.74 -27.13
N MET A 329 10.00 -17.96 -27.45
CA MET A 329 9.13 -19.13 -27.46
C MET A 329 8.72 -19.53 -26.04
N ARG A 330 9.62 -19.40 -25.06
CA ARG A 330 9.30 -19.57 -23.63
C ARG A 330 8.24 -18.55 -23.17
N LEU A 331 8.43 -17.29 -23.55
CA LEU A 331 7.47 -16.23 -23.26
C LEU A 331 6.10 -16.52 -23.87
N LYS A 332 6.06 -16.89 -25.16
CA LYS A 332 4.80 -17.24 -25.85
C LYS A 332 4.06 -18.35 -25.10
N LYS A 333 4.77 -19.41 -24.71
CA LYS A 333 4.18 -20.54 -23.96
C LYS A 333 3.64 -20.09 -22.59
N SER A 334 4.35 -19.24 -21.86
CA SER A 334 3.84 -18.74 -20.57
C SER A 334 2.59 -17.88 -20.73
N ILE A 335 2.54 -17.03 -21.76
CA ILE A 335 1.38 -16.20 -22.08
C ILE A 335 0.16 -17.05 -22.43
N GLU A 336 0.33 -18.09 -23.27
CA GLU A 336 -0.76 -19.02 -23.64
C GLU A 336 -1.32 -19.79 -22.43
N ASN A 337 -0.50 -20.01 -21.40
CA ASN A 337 -0.90 -20.71 -20.17
C ASN A 337 -1.29 -19.77 -19.02
N ASN A 338 -1.37 -18.45 -19.25
CA ASN A 338 -1.66 -17.43 -18.23
C ASN A 338 -0.71 -17.48 -17.02
N LEU A 339 0.57 -17.79 -17.24
CA LEU A 339 1.59 -17.88 -16.20
C LEU A 339 2.56 -16.69 -16.24
N PRO A 340 3.04 -16.21 -15.08
CA PRO A 340 4.11 -15.23 -15.05
C PRO A 340 5.40 -15.79 -15.66
N CYS A 341 6.21 -14.92 -16.26
CA CYS A 341 7.46 -15.31 -16.90
C CYS A 341 8.48 -14.17 -16.79
N GLU A 342 9.71 -14.53 -16.46
CA GLU A 342 10.86 -13.64 -16.53
C GLU A 342 11.78 -14.15 -17.64
N ILE A 343 12.26 -13.29 -18.53
CA ILE A 343 13.23 -13.63 -19.59
C ILE A 343 14.29 -12.54 -19.73
N GLU A 344 15.45 -12.88 -20.25
CA GLU A 344 16.48 -11.91 -20.65
C GLU A 344 16.68 -11.97 -22.16
N ILE A 345 16.43 -10.86 -22.86
CA ILE A 345 16.55 -10.79 -24.32
C ILE A 345 17.20 -9.49 -24.76
N ILE A 346 17.73 -9.47 -25.98
CA ILE A 346 18.15 -8.24 -26.65
C ILE A 346 16.93 -7.55 -27.25
N ASN A 347 16.76 -6.27 -26.94
CA ASN A 347 15.78 -5.39 -27.56
C ASN A 347 16.50 -4.24 -28.28
N TYR A 348 15.75 -3.57 -29.15
CA TYR A 348 16.23 -2.48 -30.00
C TYR A 348 15.48 -1.21 -29.64
N LYS A 349 16.25 -0.13 -29.41
CA LYS A 349 15.71 1.21 -29.28
C LYS A 349 15.25 1.72 -30.66
N LYS A 350 14.50 2.82 -30.69
CA LYS A 350 14.03 3.46 -31.93
C LYS A 350 15.17 3.79 -32.92
N ASN A 351 16.34 4.16 -32.41
CA ASN A 351 17.52 4.47 -33.22
C ASN A 351 18.27 3.22 -33.74
N GLY A 352 17.80 2.00 -33.41
CA GLY A 352 18.44 0.74 -33.77
C GLY A 352 19.52 0.25 -32.80
N GLU A 353 19.80 0.98 -31.71
CA GLU A 353 20.75 0.54 -30.69
C GLU A 353 20.23 -0.70 -29.95
N GLU A 354 21.10 -1.70 -29.83
CA GLU A 354 20.86 -2.92 -29.05
C GLU A 354 21.05 -2.66 -27.55
N PHE A 355 20.09 -3.13 -26.75
CA PHE A 355 20.21 -3.15 -25.30
C PHE A 355 19.67 -4.47 -24.74
N TRP A 356 20.32 -4.96 -23.69
CA TRP A 356 19.84 -6.12 -22.96
C TRP A 356 18.69 -5.70 -22.05
N THR A 357 17.56 -6.40 -22.16
CA THR A 357 16.43 -6.23 -21.26
C THR A 357 16.20 -7.50 -20.46
N SER A 358 16.10 -7.36 -19.13
CA SER A 358 15.34 -8.30 -18.32
C SER A 358 13.87 -7.91 -18.39
N LEU A 359 13.00 -8.86 -18.69
CA LEU A 359 11.57 -8.66 -18.90
C LEU A 359 10.81 -9.62 -17.98
N ASN A 360 10.10 -9.06 -17.00
CA ASN A 360 9.16 -9.80 -16.16
C ASN A 360 7.73 -9.47 -16.59
N ILE A 361 6.94 -10.48 -16.93
CA ILE A 361 5.57 -10.36 -17.40
C ILE A 361 4.63 -11.16 -16.50
N SER A 362 3.52 -10.56 -16.09
CA SER A 362 2.48 -11.18 -15.26
C SER A 362 1.07 -10.82 -15.74
N PRO A 363 0.09 -11.75 -15.70
CA PRO A 363 -1.28 -11.47 -16.11
C PRO A 363 -2.06 -10.80 -14.99
N VAL A 364 -2.96 -9.88 -15.36
CA VAL A 364 -3.97 -9.32 -14.47
C VAL A 364 -5.28 -10.04 -14.77
N LEU A 365 -5.76 -10.81 -13.80
CA LEU A 365 -6.95 -11.64 -13.93
C LEU A 365 -8.19 -10.91 -13.40
N ASN A 366 -9.35 -11.15 -14.02
CA ASN A 366 -10.64 -10.74 -13.45
C ASN A 366 -11.08 -11.70 -12.32
N GLN A 367 -12.25 -11.44 -11.73
CA GLN A 367 -12.84 -12.28 -10.68
C GLN A 367 -13.15 -13.73 -11.13
N GLU A 368 -13.27 -13.96 -12.44
CA GLU A 368 -13.53 -15.28 -13.04
C GLU A 368 -12.23 -16.02 -13.41
N GLY A 369 -11.05 -15.45 -13.11
CA GLY A 369 -9.75 -16.04 -13.42
C GLY A 369 -9.30 -15.86 -14.88
N VAL A 370 -10.00 -15.03 -15.66
CA VAL A 370 -9.69 -14.75 -17.07
C VAL A 370 -8.72 -13.55 -17.15
N PRO A 371 -7.63 -13.63 -17.94
CA PRO A 371 -6.71 -12.51 -18.12
C PRO A 371 -7.39 -11.34 -18.85
N VAL A 372 -7.29 -10.15 -18.27
CA VAL A 372 -7.80 -8.90 -18.85
C VAL A 372 -6.65 -8.06 -19.42
N TYR A 373 -5.51 -8.04 -18.73
CA TYR A 373 -4.31 -7.31 -19.13
C TYR A 373 -3.04 -8.11 -18.86
N TRP A 374 -1.95 -7.73 -19.53
CA TRP A 374 -0.60 -8.15 -19.15
C TRP A 374 0.18 -6.95 -18.66
N VAL A 375 0.89 -7.11 -17.54
CA VAL A 375 1.83 -6.12 -17.01
C VAL A 375 3.24 -6.65 -17.25
N GLY A 376 4.06 -5.85 -17.95
CA GLY A 376 5.46 -6.10 -18.17
C GLY A 376 6.33 -5.07 -17.46
N ILE A 377 7.37 -5.53 -16.78
CA ILE A 377 8.43 -4.70 -16.21
C ILE A 377 9.72 -5.02 -16.97
N LYS A 378 10.31 -4.00 -17.57
CA LYS A 378 11.52 -4.05 -18.40
C LYS A 378 12.64 -3.30 -17.70
N ARG A 379 13.73 -3.99 -17.40
CA ARG A 379 14.97 -3.39 -16.88
C ARG A 379 16.07 -3.46 -17.93
N ASP A 380 16.70 -2.33 -18.22
CA ASP A 380 17.93 -2.31 -19.01
C ASP A 380 19.09 -2.86 -18.17
N ILE A 381 19.64 -4.00 -18.59
CA ILE A 381 20.74 -4.70 -17.91
C ILE A 381 22.02 -4.66 -18.75
N THR A 382 22.11 -3.79 -19.75
CA THR A 382 23.23 -3.73 -20.70
C THR A 382 24.56 -3.48 -20.00
N GLU A 383 24.61 -2.53 -19.07
CA GLU A 383 25.82 -2.22 -18.31
C GLU A 383 26.27 -3.40 -17.44
N SER A 384 25.32 -4.05 -16.76
CA SER A 384 25.56 -5.25 -15.95
C SER A 384 26.16 -6.38 -16.79
N LYS A 385 25.59 -6.65 -17.97
CA LYS A 385 26.11 -7.66 -18.91
C LYS A 385 27.50 -7.30 -19.45
N ARG A 386 27.78 -6.02 -19.73
CA ARG A 386 29.11 -5.56 -20.16
C ARG A 386 30.16 -5.80 -19.07
N HIS A 387 29.87 -5.42 -17.82
CA HIS A 387 30.76 -5.67 -16.69
C HIS A 387 31.02 -7.16 -16.48
N GLU A 388 29.99 -8.01 -16.58
CA GLU A 388 30.16 -9.46 -16.47
C GLU A 388 31.08 -10.01 -17.57
N GLN A 389 30.94 -9.53 -18.81
CA GLN A 389 31.80 -9.92 -19.93
C GLN A 389 33.24 -9.44 -19.77
N ASP A 390 33.45 -8.21 -19.29
CA ASP A 390 34.78 -7.64 -19.09
C ASP A 390 35.54 -8.38 -17.99
N ILE A 391 34.85 -8.77 -16.90
CA ILE A 391 35.42 -9.63 -15.85
C ILE A 391 35.83 -10.98 -16.43
N LYS A 392 34.95 -11.63 -17.22
CA LYS A 392 35.28 -12.92 -17.86
C LYS A 392 36.52 -12.81 -18.77
N LYS A 393 36.58 -11.78 -19.61
CA LYS A 393 37.74 -11.52 -20.49
C LYS A 393 39.02 -11.26 -19.68
N ALA A 394 38.93 -10.49 -18.59
CA ALA A 394 40.06 -10.21 -17.73
C ALA A 394 40.61 -11.48 -17.06
N ILE A 395 39.72 -12.37 -16.59
CA ILE A 395 40.10 -13.67 -16.01
C ILE A 395 40.80 -14.54 -17.04
N ILE A 396 40.22 -14.69 -18.24
CA ILE A 396 40.81 -15.51 -19.32
C ILE A 396 42.19 -14.95 -19.72
N SER A 397 42.29 -13.64 -19.94
CA SER A 397 43.56 -13.01 -20.31
C SER A 397 44.63 -13.14 -19.22
N ALA A 398 44.25 -13.06 -17.95
CA ALA A 398 45.17 -13.29 -16.84
C ALA A 398 45.67 -14.74 -16.80
N GLN A 399 44.77 -15.71 -17.03
CA GLN A 399 45.10 -17.13 -17.07
C GLN A 399 46.03 -17.47 -18.25
N GLU A 400 45.75 -16.96 -19.45
CA GLU A 400 46.60 -17.17 -20.64
C GLU A 400 47.99 -16.57 -20.46
N LYS A 401 48.10 -15.34 -19.91
CA LYS A 401 49.39 -14.73 -19.58
C LYS A 401 50.20 -15.57 -18.60
N GLN A 402 49.55 -16.14 -17.59
CA GLN A 402 50.21 -17.01 -16.62
C GLN A 402 50.71 -18.31 -17.30
N GLN A 403 49.89 -18.95 -18.15
CA GLN A 403 50.31 -20.14 -18.89
C GLN A 403 51.48 -19.86 -19.83
N TYR A 404 51.43 -18.74 -20.56
CA TYR A 404 52.52 -18.31 -21.45
C TYR A 404 53.82 -18.08 -20.67
N PHE A 405 53.75 -17.39 -19.53
CA PHE A 405 54.91 -17.18 -18.66
C PHE A 405 55.53 -18.50 -18.18
N ILE A 406 54.70 -19.45 -17.70
CA ILE A 406 55.19 -20.77 -17.25
C ILE A 406 55.86 -21.51 -18.40
N GLY A 407 55.23 -21.58 -19.57
CA GLY A 407 55.79 -22.23 -20.74
C GLY A 407 57.13 -21.63 -21.16
N ARG A 408 57.24 -20.30 -21.12
CA ARG A 408 58.48 -19.58 -21.44
C ARG A 408 59.59 -19.88 -20.44
N GLU A 409 59.34 -19.82 -19.13
CA GLU A 409 60.37 -20.12 -18.12
C GLU A 409 60.84 -21.59 -18.17
N LEU A 410 59.92 -22.53 -18.41
CA LEU A 410 60.27 -23.93 -18.60
C LEU A 410 61.16 -24.12 -19.84
N HIS A 411 60.84 -23.47 -20.95
CA HIS A 411 61.59 -23.60 -22.20
C HIS A 411 62.94 -22.86 -22.16
N ASP A 412 62.94 -21.59 -21.76
CA ASP A 412 64.12 -20.72 -21.88
C ASP A 412 65.15 -20.97 -20.77
N ASN A 413 64.72 -21.33 -19.55
CA ASN A 413 65.67 -21.60 -18.47
C ASN A 413 65.93 -23.11 -18.31
N ILE A 414 64.87 -23.88 -18.02
CA ILE A 414 65.03 -25.28 -17.60
C ILE A 414 65.45 -26.17 -18.75
N ALA A 415 64.80 -26.06 -19.92
CA ALA A 415 65.15 -26.88 -21.07
C ALA A 415 66.55 -26.55 -21.60
N GLN A 416 66.96 -25.28 -21.63
CA GLN A 416 68.32 -24.90 -22.05
C GLN A 416 69.41 -25.49 -21.13
N ILE A 417 69.21 -25.43 -19.81
CA ILE A 417 70.14 -26.04 -18.84
C ILE A 417 70.23 -27.57 -19.07
N LEU A 418 69.08 -28.23 -19.27
CA LEU A 418 69.03 -29.67 -19.52
C LEU A 418 69.68 -30.06 -20.85
N VAL A 419 69.50 -29.27 -21.90
CA VAL A 419 70.19 -29.48 -23.19
C VAL A 419 71.70 -29.36 -23.03
N GLY A 420 72.17 -28.34 -22.29
CA GLY A 420 73.59 -28.19 -21.96
C GLY A 420 74.14 -29.43 -21.23
N ALA A 421 73.42 -29.92 -20.22
CA ALA A 421 73.77 -31.13 -19.49
C ALA A 421 73.77 -32.40 -20.39
N LEU A 422 72.83 -32.49 -21.33
CA LEU A 422 72.74 -33.60 -22.29
C LEU A 422 73.95 -33.60 -23.26
N ILE A 423 74.39 -32.42 -23.69
CA ILE A 423 75.57 -32.26 -24.55
C ILE A 423 76.83 -32.67 -23.79
N THR A 424 77.00 -32.20 -22.54
CA THR A 424 78.21 -32.51 -21.73
C THR A 424 78.32 -34.00 -21.42
N ILE A 425 77.22 -34.70 -21.12
CA ILE A 425 77.28 -36.14 -20.86
C ILE A 425 77.55 -36.95 -22.12
N GLY A 426 77.06 -36.50 -23.28
CA GLY A 426 77.33 -37.14 -24.58
C GLY A 426 78.80 -37.02 -25.02
N MET A 427 79.56 -36.07 -24.46
CA MET A 427 81.00 -35.93 -24.71
C MET A 427 81.87 -36.89 -23.88
N VAL A 428 81.30 -37.57 -22.89
CA VAL A 428 82.04 -38.51 -22.03
C VAL A 428 82.50 -39.71 -22.85
N LYS A 429 83.82 -39.91 -22.91
CA LYS A 429 84.46 -41.08 -23.51
C LYS A 429 85.25 -41.84 -22.45
N GLU A 430 85.30 -43.17 -22.57
CA GLU A 430 86.10 -44.02 -21.69
C GLU A 430 87.60 -43.66 -21.80
N ASN A 431 88.28 -43.58 -20.65
CA ASN A 431 89.70 -43.24 -20.50
C ASN A 431 90.11 -41.82 -20.93
N ASP A 432 89.18 -40.87 -21.06
CA ASP A 432 89.52 -39.45 -21.27
C ASP A 432 89.91 -38.79 -19.93
N PRO A 433 91.06 -38.10 -19.82
CA PRO A 433 91.46 -37.40 -18.59
C PRO A 433 90.45 -36.33 -18.13
N LYS A 434 89.57 -35.82 -19.01
CA LYS A 434 88.50 -34.86 -18.68
C LYS A 434 87.15 -35.51 -18.36
N GLN A 435 87.06 -36.84 -18.33
CA GLN A 435 85.83 -37.58 -18.06
C GLN A 435 85.13 -37.10 -16.77
N ASN A 436 85.89 -36.91 -15.68
CA ASN A 436 85.34 -36.44 -14.41
C ASN A 436 84.82 -34.99 -14.49
N ASP A 437 85.45 -34.13 -15.28
CA ASP A 437 85.02 -32.73 -15.45
C ASP A 437 83.67 -32.66 -16.15
N TRP A 438 83.47 -33.43 -17.22
CA TRP A 438 82.19 -33.49 -17.94
C TRP A 438 81.06 -34.13 -17.12
N ILE A 439 81.37 -35.15 -16.33
CA ILE A 439 80.40 -35.74 -15.39
C ILE A 439 79.99 -34.71 -14.33
N ASN A 440 80.95 -33.97 -13.77
CA ASN A 440 80.66 -32.93 -12.78
C ASN A 440 79.84 -31.78 -13.39
N GLN A 441 80.17 -31.31 -14.60
CA GLN A 441 79.38 -30.28 -15.30
C GLN A 441 77.95 -30.74 -15.60
N THR A 442 77.76 -32.00 -16.00
CA THR A 442 76.42 -32.57 -16.20
C THR A 442 75.63 -32.59 -14.89
N LYS A 443 76.27 -33.03 -13.80
CA LYS A 443 75.65 -33.09 -12.47
C LYS A 443 75.27 -31.69 -11.97
N GLU A 444 76.12 -30.70 -12.20
CA GLU A 444 75.86 -29.30 -11.86
C GLU A 444 74.69 -28.73 -12.69
N GLY A 445 74.65 -28.98 -14.00
CA GLY A 445 73.54 -28.59 -14.86
C GLY A 445 72.20 -29.19 -14.40
N ILE A 446 72.17 -30.49 -14.07
CA ILE A 446 70.95 -31.13 -13.54
C ILE A 446 70.54 -30.52 -12.18
N HIS A 447 71.49 -30.28 -11.28
CA HIS A 447 71.21 -29.62 -10.00
C HIS A 447 70.62 -28.22 -10.18
N ASN A 448 71.18 -27.43 -11.09
CA ASN A 448 70.70 -26.09 -11.41
C ASN A 448 69.29 -26.12 -12.01
N SER A 449 69.00 -27.08 -12.89
CA SER A 449 67.67 -27.29 -13.46
C SER A 449 66.63 -27.64 -12.39
N ILE A 450 66.96 -28.56 -11.47
CA ILE A 450 66.09 -28.90 -10.32
C ILE A 450 65.85 -27.68 -9.43
N HIS A 451 66.89 -26.87 -9.20
CA HIS A 451 66.78 -25.65 -8.40
C HIS A 451 65.83 -24.63 -9.06
N GLU A 452 65.97 -24.39 -10.36
CA GLU A 452 65.09 -23.47 -11.11
C GLU A 452 63.64 -23.98 -11.20
N ILE A 453 63.42 -25.29 -11.38
CA ILE A 453 62.07 -25.89 -11.30
C ILE A 453 61.43 -25.65 -9.92
N ARG A 454 62.18 -25.88 -8.83
CA ARG A 454 61.67 -25.65 -7.46
C ARG A 454 61.34 -24.18 -7.23
N LYS A 455 62.20 -23.27 -7.69
CA LYS A 455 62.01 -21.83 -7.58
C LYS A 455 60.79 -21.35 -8.37
N LEU A 456 60.59 -21.85 -9.60
CA LEU A 456 59.39 -21.58 -10.40
C LEU A 456 58.14 -22.12 -9.70
N SER A 457 58.19 -23.36 -9.20
CA SER A 457 57.10 -23.97 -8.44
C SER A 457 56.73 -23.16 -7.19
N HIS A 458 57.72 -22.71 -6.42
CA HIS A 458 57.50 -21.85 -5.25
C HIS A 458 56.91 -20.47 -5.59
N ARG A 459 57.22 -19.90 -6.77
CA ARG A 459 56.60 -18.66 -7.25
C ARG A 459 55.14 -18.83 -7.68
N LEU A 460 54.80 -20.01 -8.22
CA LEU A 460 53.46 -20.34 -8.68
C LEU A 460 52.55 -20.87 -7.57
N ALA A 461 53.13 -21.43 -6.51
CA ALA A 461 52.38 -21.92 -5.37
C ALA A 461 51.62 -20.76 -4.70
N PRO A 462 50.28 -20.84 -4.56
CA PRO A 462 49.55 -19.85 -3.79
C PRO A 462 50.03 -19.93 -2.34
N ALA A 463 50.48 -18.81 -1.78
CA ALA A 463 50.80 -18.73 -0.36
C ALA A 463 49.52 -18.99 0.45
N LYS A 464 49.44 -20.15 1.10
CA LYS A 464 48.35 -20.51 2.00
C LYS A 464 48.72 -20.09 3.42
N PHE A 465 47.91 -19.22 3.99
CA PHE A 465 48.00 -18.79 5.38
C PHE A 465 46.87 -19.48 6.15
N GLU A 466 47.18 -20.60 6.81
CA GLU A 466 46.27 -21.29 7.74
C GLU A 466 46.83 -21.12 9.16
N GLY A 467 46.06 -20.50 10.07
CA GLY A 467 46.42 -20.27 11.48
C GLY A 467 47.52 -19.21 11.70
N ASP A 468 48.25 -19.33 12.81
CA ASP A 468 49.31 -18.41 13.28
C ASP A 468 50.64 -18.49 12.50
N ASN A 469 50.61 -18.95 11.25
CA ASN A 469 51.81 -19.26 10.47
C ASN A 469 52.45 -18.06 9.75
N PHE A 470 51.97 -16.84 9.97
CA PHE A 470 52.42 -15.65 9.23
C PHE A 470 53.93 -15.35 9.39
N ILE A 471 54.43 -15.32 10.62
CA ILE A 471 55.86 -15.06 10.90
C ILE A 471 56.76 -16.18 10.36
N PRO A 472 56.47 -17.48 10.62
CA PRO A 472 57.21 -18.57 9.98
C PRO A 472 57.27 -18.47 8.45
N THR A 473 56.17 -18.10 7.79
CA THR A 473 56.12 -17.98 6.33
C THR A 473 56.98 -16.82 5.81
N ILE A 474 57.00 -15.68 6.50
CA ILE A 474 57.91 -14.57 6.17
C ILE A 474 59.37 -14.97 6.37
N GLN A 475 59.69 -15.64 7.48
CA GLN A 475 61.06 -16.12 7.72
C GLN A 475 61.52 -17.11 6.65
N ASN A 476 60.62 -17.98 6.17
CA ASN A 476 60.90 -18.89 5.07
C ASN A 476 61.15 -18.16 3.75
N LEU A 477 60.35 -17.12 3.43
CA LEU A 477 60.60 -16.25 2.27
C LEU A 477 62.00 -15.62 2.35
N LEU A 478 62.38 -15.07 3.50
CA LEU A 478 63.70 -14.45 3.69
C LEU A 478 64.85 -15.45 3.56
N LYS A 479 64.69 -16.66 4.12
CA LYS A 479 65.67 -17.75 3.93
C LYS A 479 65.81 -18.14 2.47
N SER A 480 64.69 -18.29 1.74
CA SER A 480 64.71 -18.65 0.31
C SER A 480 65.36 -17.58 -0.57
N VAL A 481 65.25 -16.31 -0.18
CA VAL A 481 65.89 -15.18 -0.87
C VAL A 481 67.38 -15.11 -0.56
N ASN A 482 67.80 -15.54 0.63
CA ASN A 482 69.19 -15.43 1.11
C ASN A 482 69.95 -16.77 1.12
N THR A 483 69.69 -17.65 0.16
CA THR A 483 70.29 -19.01 0.12
C THR A 483 71.84 -19.00 0.09
N GLU A 484 72.45 -17.95 -0.49
CA GLU A 484 73.92 -17.78 -0.59
C GLU A 484 74.51 -16.89 0.52
N ASN A 485 73.73 -16.50 1.54
CA ASN A 485 74.15 -15.55 2.60
C ASN A 485 74.72 -14.22 2.08
N ARG A 486 74.24 -13.75 0.92
CA ARG A 486 74.68 -12.50 0.29
C ARG A 486 74.26 -11.25 1.07
N TYR A 487 73.17 -11.33 1.83
CA TYR A 487 72.61 -10.20 2.56
C TYR A 487 72.64 -10.43 4.07
N LYS A 488 72.97 -9.39 4.83
CA LYS A 488 72.70 -9.33 6.27
C LYS A 488 71.25 -8.89 6.46
N ILE A 489 70.37 -9.80 6.85
CA ILE A 489 68.94 -9.54 7.03
C ILE A 489 68.64 -9.36 8.52
N ILE A 490 68.13 -8.19 8.89
CA ILE A 490 67.69 -7.86 10.26
C ILE A 490 66.17 -7.82 10.27
N THR A 491 65.54 -8.59 11.16
CA THR A 491 64.08 -8.65 11.29
C THR A 491 63.61 -8.22 12.67
N HIS A 492 62.61 -7.35 12.73
CA HIS A 492 61.94 -6.93 13.97
C HIS A 492 60.43 -7.15 13.87
N PHE A 493 59.88 -8.04 14.69
CA PHE A 493 58.45 -8.38 14.72
C PHE A 493 57.90 -8.06 16.10
N ASP A 494 57.03 -7.05 16.22
CA ASP A 494 56.47 -6.60 17.51
C ASP A 494 54.94 -6.63 17.52
N ASN A 495 54.35 -7.19 18.59
CA ASN A 495 52.91 -7.24 18.86
C ASN A 495 52.05 -7.89 17.76
N LEU A 496 52.56 -8.92 17.08
CA LEU A 496 51.85 -9.60 15.99
C LEU A 496 51.06 -10.84 16.43
N ASP A 497 51.42 -11.47 17.55
CA ASP A 497 50.76 -12.70 18.04
C ASP A 497 49.34 -12.47 18.57
N ASN A 498 49.02 -11.23 18.98
CA ASN A 498 47.67 -10.82 19.43
C ASN A 498 46.86 -10.11 18.34
N ALA A 499 47.45 -9.89 17.16
CA ALA A 499 46.81 -9.21 16.06
C ALA A 499 46.03 -10.24 15.26
N ASN A 500 44.70 -10.20 15.31
CA ASN A 500 43.82 -11.10 14.55
C ASN A 500 43.83 -10.72 13.05
N LEU A 501 45.00 -10.83 12.41
CA LEU A 501 45.24 -10.47 11.02
C LEU A 501 44.50 -11.46 10.13
N ASN A 502 43.52 -10.98 9.37
CA ASN A 502 42.80 -11.85 8.43
C ASN A 502 43.76 -12.42 7.36
N SER A 503 43.42 -13.59 6.81
CA SER A 503 44.26 -14.30 5.84
C SER A 503 44.55 -13.49 4.57
N GLU A 504 43.63 -12.59 4.20
CA GLU A 504 43.77 -11.70 3.04
C GLU A 504 44.82 -10.60 3.26
N LEU A 505 44.87 -10.00 4.45
CA LEU A 505 45.87 -9.00 4.83
C LEU A 505 47.25 -9.65 4.96
N GLN A 506 47.33 -10.84 5.58
CA GLN A 506 48.57 -11.62 5.65
C GLN A 506 49.14 -11.90 4.24
N LEU A 507 48.28 -12.33 3.30
CA LEU A 507 48.68 -12.56 1.92
C LEU A 507 49.16 -11.28 1.22
N ASN A 508 48.49 -10.15 1.45
CA ASN A 508 48.89 -8.88 0.84
C ASN A 508 50.22 -8.36 1.38
N LEU A 509 50.47 -8.43 2.68
CA LEU A 509 51.75 -8.08 3.29
C LEU A 509 52.88 -8.98 2.76
N TYR A 510 52.63 -10.28 2.65
CA TYR A 510 53.59 -11.22 2.08
C TYR A 510 53.96 -10.88 0.64
N ARG A 511 52.96 -10.57 -0.21
CA ARG A 511 53.19 -10.19 -1.62
C ARG A 511 53.93 -8.86 -1.75
N ILE A 512 53.64 -7.89 -0.89
CA ILE A 512 54.37 -6.62 -0.83
C ILE A 512 55.83 -6.86 -0.47
N LEU A 513 56.09 -7.66 0.57
CA LEU A 513 57.44 -8.01 0.98
C LEU A 513 58.19 -8.76 -0.13
N GLN A 514 57.53 -9.72 -0.78
CA GLN A 514 58.08 -10.47 -1.91
C GLN A 514 58.47 -9.58 -3.08
N GLU A 515 57.59 -8.65 -3.48
CA GLU A 515 57.86 -7.69 -4.56
C GLU A 515 59.05 -6.79 -4.22
N GLN A 516 59.08 -6.24 -3.00
CA GLN A 516 60.16 -5.35 -2.58
C GLN A 516 61.51 -6.08 -2.48
N LEU A 517 61.52 -7.31 -1.97
CA LEU A 517 62.75 -8.13 -1.95
C LEU A 517 63.25 -8.41 -3.37
N GLN A 518 62.36 -8.69 -4.32
CA GLN A 518 62.78 -8.86 -5.72
C GLN A 518 63.37 -7.57 -6.31
N ASN A 519 62.81 -6.40 -5.97
CA ASN A 519 63.37 -5.11 -6.38
C ASN A 519 64.77 -4.91 -5.82
N ILE A 520 65.00 -5.25 -4.54
CA ILE A 520 66.31 -5.15 -3.89
C ILE A 520 67.33 -6.05 -4.61
N ILE A 521 66.96 -7.31 -4.87
CA ILE A 521 67.85 -8.28 -5.53
C ILE A 521 68.22 -7.83 -6.94
N LYS A 522 67.26 -7.30 -7.70
CA LYS A 522 67.47 -6.94 -9.11
C LYS A 522 68.18 -5.59 -9.29
N HIS A 523 67.96 -4.63 -8.38
CA HIS A 523 68.28 -3.23 -8.66
C HIS A 523 69.10 -2.53 -7.58
N ALA A 524 69.11 -3.01 -6.33
CA ALA A 524 69.67 -2.22 -5.23
C ALA A 524 71.19 -2.38 -5.04
N ASN A 525 71.79 -3.52 -5.40
CA ASN A 525 73.17 -3.85 -5.01
C ASN A 525 73.42 -3.65 -3.50
N ALA A 526 72.41 -3.96 -2.68
CA ALA A 526 72.46 -3.83 -1.23
C ALA A 526 73.29 -4.95 -0.58
N THR A 527 73.83 -4.69 0.61
CA THR A 527 74.49 -5.68 1.47
C THR A 527 73.71 -5.94 2.76
N GLU A 528 72.84 -5.01 3.17
CA GLU A 528 72.05 -5.08 4.38
C GLU A 528 70.58 -4.74 4.10
N ILE A 529 69.68 -5.56 4.65
CA ILE A 529 68.23 -5.41 4.52
C ILE A 529 67.63 -5.43 5.92
N GLU A 530 66.86 -4.40 6.27
CA GLU A 530 66.14 -4.33 7.54
C GLU A 530 64.62 -4.40 7.28
N ILE A 531 63.95 -5.35 7.93
CA ILE A 531 62.51 -5.54 7.82
C ILE A 531 61.92 -5.43 9.22
N SER A 532 60.92 -4.56 9.38
CA SER A 532 60.17 -4.43 10.63
C SER A 532 58.68 -4.46 10.37
N ILE A 533 57.97 -5.30 11.12
CA ILE A 533 56.51 -5.35 11.13
C ILE A 533 56.08 -5.14 12.57
N ARG A 534 55.35 -4.06 12.83
CA ARG A 534 54.92 -3.69 14.17
C ARG A 534 53.45 -3.33 14.17
N LEU A 535 52.71 -3.82 15.17
CA LEU A 535 51.41 -3.27 15.51
C LEU A 535 51.59 -2.16 16.54
N ILE A 536 51.24 -0.93 16.15
CA ILE A 536 51.27 0.24 17.04
C ILE A 536 49.82 0.71 17.16
N GLU A 537 49.25 0.57 18.37
CA GLU A 537 47.83 0.82 18.64
C GLU A 537 46.93 -0.01 17.71
N ASN A 538 46.24 0.63 16.76
CA ASN A 538 45.37 0.00 15.78
C ASN A 538 45.90 0.17 14.34
N MET A 539 47.21 0.37 14.18
CA MET A 539 47.86 0.58 12.90
C MET A 539 49.02 -0.40 12.72
N LEU A 540 48.90 -1.24 11.68
CA LEU A 540 49.96 -2.12 11.28
C LEU A 540 50.98 -1.35 10.44
N ARG A 541 52.25 -1.39 10.86
CA ARG A 541 53.37 -0.72 10.20
C ARG A 541 54.36 -1.74 9.66
N LEU A 542 54.49 -1.82 8.34
CA LEU A 542 55.52 -2.58 7.64
C LEU A 542 56.59 -1.60 7.12
N ARG A 543 57.84 -1.78 7.53
CA ARG A 543 58.98 -1.01 7.03
C ARG A 543 60.03 -1.97 6.48
N ILE A 544 60.46 -1.71 5.26
CA ILE A 544 61.51 -2.47 4.57
C ILE A 544 62.56 -1.45 4.13
N PHE A 545 63.80 -1.64 4.56
CA PHE A 545 64.93 -0.77 4.24
C PHE A 545 66.05 -1.59 3.63
N ASP A 546 66.70 -1.05 2.60
CA ASP A 546 67.95 -1.57 2.05
C ASP A 546 69.00 -0.46 1.99
N ASN A 547 70.27 -0.83 2.14
CA ASN A 547 71.41 0.10 2.05
C ASN A 547 71.99 0.24 0.64
N GLY A 548 71.20 -0.07 -0.39
CA GLY A 548 71.66 -0.12 -1.78
C GLY A 548 71.93 1.25 -2.42
N GLN A 549 72.02 1.26 -3.74
CA GLN A 549 72.33 2.44 -4.54
C GLN A 549 71.25 3.52 -4.48
N GLY A 550 70.02 3.19 -4.07
CA GLY A 550 68.89 4.12 -4.04
C GLY A 550 68.57 4.73 -5.40
N PHE A 551 67.53 5.55 -5.47
CA PHE A 551 67.10 6.21 -6.70
C PHE A 551 66.37 7.52 -6.38
N ASN A 552 66.27 8.41 -7.38
CA ASN A 552 65.54 9.66 -7.21
C ASN A 552 64.04 9.42 -7.40
N THR A 553 63.27 9.66 -6.34
CA THR A 553 61.81 9.48 -6.30
C THR A 553 61.04 10.48 -7.16
N ALA A 554 61.63 11.62 -7.52
CA ALA A 554 60.96 12.66 -8.33
C ALA A 554 61.02 12.41 -9.85
N THR A 555 61.97 11.59 -10.31
CA THR A 555 62.25 11.39 -11.75
C THR A 555 61.83 10.01 -12.27
N LEU A 556 61.41 9.09 -11.40
CA LEU A 556 60.96 7.76 -11.79
C LEU A 556 59.44 7.77 -12.00
N ASN A 557 59.00 7.41 -13.21
CA ASN A 557 57.64 6.94 -13.41
C ASN A 557 57.47 5.66 -12.57
N ASP A 558 56.40 5.58 -11.76
CA ASP A 558 56.09 4.41 -10.94
C ASP A 558 56.14 3.14 -11.79
N GLY A 559 57.23 2.38 -11.69
CA GLY A 559 57.36 1.09 -12.33
C GLY A 559 56.22 0.16 -11.88
N ILE A 560 55.86 -0.83 -12.72
CA ILE A 560 54.74 -1.74 -12.46
C ILE A 560 54.78 -2.33 -11.04
N GLY A 561 55.99 -2.64 -10.52
CA GLY A 561 56.18 -3.15 -9.15
C GLY A 561 55.80 -2.17 -8.04
N LEU A 562 56.22 -0.90 -8.11
CA LEU A 562 55.89 0.10 -7.08
C LEU A 562 54.42 0.48 -7.09
N ARG A 563 53.81 0.57 -8.29
CA ARG A 563 52.36 0.77 -8.44
C ARG A 563 51.56 -0.40 -7.85
N ASN A 564 52.02 -1.64 -8.05
CA ASN A 564 51.41 -2.81 -7.44
C ASN A 564 51.50 -2.78 -5.90
N ILE A 565 52.65 -2.39 -5.35
CA ILE A 565 52.83 -2.25 -3.89
C ILE A 565 51.85 -1.19 -3.34
N LYS A 566 51.73 -0.04 -4.01
CA LYS A 566 50.81 1.04 -3.60
C LYS A 566 49.35 0.60 -3.65
N ASN A 567 48.90 0.03 -4.77
CA ASN A 567 47.54 -0.48 -4.93
C ASN A 567 47.20 -1.53 -3.86
N ARG A 568 48.15 -2.42 -3.52
CA ARG A 568 47.95 -3.44 -2.47
C ARG A 568 47.79 -2.85 -1.07
N ALA A 569 48.46 -1.72 -0.77
CA ALA A 569 48.27 -1.00 0.48
C ALA A 569 46.90 -0.29 0.52
N GLU A 570 46.47 0.30 -0.60
CA GLU A 570 45.20 1.04 -0.73
C GLU A 570 43.96 0.14 -0.56
N ILE A 571 44.02 -1.15 -0.94
CA ILE A 571 42.93 -2.12 -0.74
C ILE A 571 42.46 -2.19 0.73
N PHE A 572 43.38 -1.99 1.69
CA PHE A 572 43.06 -1.96 3.13
C PHE A 572 43.03 -0.55 3.70
N SER A 573 42.73 0.47 2.88
CA SER A 573 42.78 1.88 3.29
C SER A 573 44.14 2.30 3.88
N GLY A 574 45.21 1.62 3.45
CA GLY A 574 46.57 1.86 3.91
C GLY A 574 47.32 2.86 3.05
N PHE A 575 48.40 3.41 3.61
CA PHE A 575 49.29 4.35 2.95
C PHE A 575 50.65 3.72 2.68
N CYS A 576 51.19 3.98 1.49
CA CYS A 576 52.53 3.59 1.08
C CYS A 576 53.39 4.84 0.90
N ILE A 577 54.54 4.88 1.56
CA ILE A 577 55.52 5.96 1.51
C ILE A 577 56.86 5.35 1.11
N ILE A 578 57.45 5.85 0.02
CA ILE A 578 58.77 5.42 -0.45
C ILE A 578 59.73 6.58 -0.26
N LYS A 579 60.86 6.32 0.41
CA LYS A 579 61.96 7.27 0.57
C LYS A 579 63.22 6.65 0.00
N SER A 580 63.72 7.21 -1.08
CA SER A 580 64.94 6.73 -1.74
C SER A 580 65.73 7.94 -2.20
N SER A 581 67.06 7.83 -2.16
CA SER A 581 67.94 8.83 -2.77
C SER A 581 69.24 8.16 -3.22
N PRO A 582 69.86 8.62 -4.32
CA PRO A 582 71.10 8.03 -4.82
C PRO A 582 72.19 7.97 -3.73
N GLY A 583 72.74 6.78 -3.50
CA GLY A 583 73.78 6.47 -2.52
C GLY A 583 73.30 6.29 -1.07
N LYS A 584 72.00 6.42 -0.77
CA LYS A 584 71.47 6.29 0.60
C LYS A 584 70.49 5.13 0.80
N GLY A 585 70.39 4.23 -0.18
CA GLY A 585 69.43 3.12 -0.12
C GLY A 585 67.98 3.52 -0.38
N CYS A 586 67.07 2.59 -0.10
CA CYS A 586 65.63 2.76 -0.25
C CYS A 586 64.88 2.28 1.00
N GLU A 587 63.92 3.08 1.46
CA GLU A 587 63.00 2.78 2.55
C GLU A 587 61.56 2.75 2.03
N LEU A 588 60.91 1.60 2.14
CA LEU A 588 59.49 1.41 1.90
C LEU A 588 58.77 1.33 3.24
N LEU A 589 57.81 2.24 3.46
CA LEU A 589 57.01 2.32 4.66
C LEU A 589 55.52 2.20 4.31
N ILE A 590 54.87 1.18 4.88
CA ILE A 590 53.45 0.90 4.70
C ILE A 590 52.74 0.97 6.05
N LYS A 591 51.60 1.65 6.07
CA LYS A 591 50.75 1.82 7.25
C LYS A 591 49.34 1.41 6.90
N ILE A 592 48.80 0.41 7.57
CA ILE A 592 47.45 -0.12 7.35
C ILE A 592 46.66 0.04 8.65
N PRO A 593 45.53 0.78 8.66
CA PRO A 593 44.65 0.81 9.81
C PRO A 593 43.95 -0.55 9.95
N LEU A 594 44.06 -1.18 11.12
CA LEU A 594 43.23 -2.32 11.50
C LEU A 594 41.91 -1.74 12.04
N ARG A 595 40.77 -2.28 11.63
CA ARG A 595 39.45 -1.86 12.11
C ARG A 595 38.82 -2.93 12.98
#